data_AF-A0AAW0A2G7-F1
#
_entry.id   AF-A0AAW0A2G7-F1
#
_cell.length_a   1.000
_cell.length_b   1.000
_cell.length_c   1.000
_cell.angle_alpha   90.00
_cell.angle_beta   90.00
_cell.angle_gamma   90.00
#
_symmetry.space_group_name_H-M   'P 1'
#
loop_
_entity.id
_entity.type
_entity.pdbx_description
1 polymer ?
#
loop_
_entity_poly.entity_id
_entity_poly.type
_entity_poly.pdbx_seq_one_letter_code
_entity_poly.pdbx_strand_id
1 'polypeptide(L)'
;MSTEIDDYETRRTRLQTMKADPETMARLRREYDSDHPEPNEDQPAKCVWCDRADTVLYRCREEDCPLLPACKECTLCAHGPIPFHDQQVWSGDAWRKTSLFEMGHVMMARHADDSPCPNLGETRIVRLLGGGMPEEIRVQDCLCPDQQNEESDEEEGAFSFDVTPEMWARLLDNTNEPEDDVSTDSSSGNSSD
;
A
#
# COMPACT_ATOMS: atom_id res chain seq x y z
N MET A 1 -7.17 -3.80 33.08
CA MET A 1 -6.36 -4.37 31.98
C MET A 1 -5.96 -3.19 31.12
N SER A 2 -4.73 -2.69 31.27
CA SER A 2 -4.22 -1.62 30.42
C SER A 2 -3.78 -2.25 29.11
N THR A 3 -4.50 -1.97 28.03
CA THR A 3 -4.01 -2.25 26.68
C THR A 3 -2.89 -1.23 26.42
N GLU A 4 -1.64 -1.66 26.53
CA GLU A 4 -0.52 -0.86 26.06
C GLU A 4 -0.76 -0.59 24.58
N ILE A 5 -1.03 0.68 24.25
CA ILE A 5 -1.12 1.13 22.88
C ILE A 5 0.33 1.14 22.39
N ASP A 6 0.70 0.14 21.58
CA ASP A 6 1.99 0.12 20.90
C ASP A 6 2.20 1.48 20.21
N ASP A 7 3.33 2.12 20.48
CA ASP A 7 3.67 3.38 19.82
C ASP A 7 3.80 3.17 18.30
N TYR A 8 3.56 4.23 17.53
CA TYR A 8 3.62 4.21 16.07
C TYR A 8 4.96 3.67 15.56
N GLU A 9 6.08 4.04 16.17
CA GLU A 9 7.42 3.62 15.73
C GLU A 9 7.65 2.12 15.96
N THR A 10 7.12 1.57 17.05
CA THR A 10 7.15 0.12 17.33
C THR A 10 6.36 -0.65 16.28
N ARG A 11 5.17 -0.17 15.91
CA ARG A 11 4.36 -0.74 14.83
C ARG A 11 5.06 -0.66 13.47
N ARG A 12 5.64 0.50 13.14
CA ARG A 12 6.39 0.71 11.89
C ARG A 12 7.60 -0.23 11.78
N THR A 13 8.38 -0.35 12.85
CA THR A 13 9.57 -1.21 12.88
C THR A 13 9.20 -2.69 12.68
N ARG A 14 8.14 -3.15 13.34
CA ARG A 14 7.64 -4.53 13.20
C ARG A 14 7.11 -4.81 11.79
N LEU A 15 6.46 -3.83 11.16
CA LEU A 15 6.02 -3.91 9.76
C LEU A 15 7.22 -4.03 8.81
N GLN A 16 8.29 -3.26 9.05
CA GLN A 16 9.49 -3.26 8.22
C GLN A 16 10.29 -4.56 8.33
N THR A 17 10.41 -5.15 9.53
CA THR A 17 11.16 -6.41 9.70
C THR A 17 10.45 -7.61 9.06
N MET A 18 9.11 -7.60 8.99
CA MET A 18 8.35 -8.68 8.32
C MET A 18 8.37 -8.58 6.80
N LYS A 19 8.68 -7.41 6.21
CA LYS A 19 8.85 -7.23 4.76
C LYS A 19 10.08 -7.96 4.18
N ALA A 20 10.98 -8.49 5.02
CA ALA A 20 12.30 -8.95 4.58
C ALA A 20 12.37 -10.37 4.00
N ASP A 21 11.35 -11.22 4.17
CA ASP A 21 11.35 -12.61 3.67
C ASP A 21 10.09 -12.94 2.84
N PRO A 22 10.22 -12.99 1.50
CA PRO A 22 9.11 -13.33 0.59
C PRO A 22 8.49 -14.71 0.86
N GLU A 23 9.27 -15.73 1.26
CA GLU A 23 8.75 -17.08 1.53
C GLU A 23 7.87 -17.10 2.78
N THR A 24 8.31 -16.42 3.83
CA THR A 24 7.52 -16.23 5.05
C THR A 24 6.20 -15.54 4.72
N MET A 25 6.20 -14.52 3.86
CA MET A 25 4.99 -13.80 3.50
C MET A 25 4.03 -14.62 2.64
N ALA A 26 4.56 -15.36 1.66
CA ALA A 26 3.76 -16.29 0.86
C ALA A 26 3.15 -17.43 1.71
N ARG A 27 3.85 -17.88 2.76
CA ARG A 27 3.31 -18.85 3.72
C ARG A 27 2.19 -18.23 4.54
N LEU A 28 2.40 -17.03 5.09
CA LEU A 28 1.40 -16.32 5.90
C LEU A 28 0.12 -16.01 5.11
N ARG A 29 0.23 -15.64 3.81
CA ARG A 29 -0.94 -15.48 2.92
C ARG A 29 -1.74 -16.78 2.79
N ARG A 30 -1.07 -17.89 2.47
CA ARG A 30 -1.74 -19.20 2.34
C ARG A 30 -2.38 -19.67 3.64
N GLU A 31 -1.71 -19.46 4.77
CA GLU A 31 -2.25 -19.79 6.10
C GLU A 31 -3.47 -18.92 6.43
N TYR A 32 -3.40 -17.62 6.13
CA TYR A 32 -4.53 -16.71 6.32
C TYR A 32 -5.73 -17.12 5.46
N ASP A 33 -5.54 -17.35 4.17
CA ASP A 33 -6.60 -17.73 3.24
C ASP A 33 -7.24 -19.09 3.58
N SER A 34 -6.49 -19.98 4.26
CA SER A 34 -6.98 -21.29 4.72
C SER A 34 -7.80 -21.19 6.02
N ASP A 35 -7.29 -20.42 7.00
CA ASP A 35 -7.77 -20.49 8.39
C ASP A 35 -8.67 -19.32 8.79
N HIS A 36 -8.76 -18.26 7.97
CA HIS A 36 -9.55 -17.07 8.27
C HIS A 36 -10.75 -17.01 7.32
N PRO A 37 -11.95 -17.45 7.77
CA PRO A 37 -13.16 -17.25 6.99
C PRO A 37 -13.36 -15.75 6.76
N GLU A 38 -13.93 -15.40 5.61
CA GLU A 38 -14.21 -14.01 5.27
C GLU A 38 -14.97 -13.31 6.40
N PRO A 39 -14.61 -12.06 6.77
CA PRO A 39 -15.25 -11.36 7.88
C PRO A 39 -16.76 -11.26 7.67
N ASN A 40 -17.57 -11.51 8.69
CA ASN A 40 -19.02 -11.28 8.63
C ASN A 40 -19.49 -10.46 9.83
N GLU A 41 -20.74 -9.99 9.80
CA GLU A 41 -21.30 -9.13 10.86
C GLU A 41 -21.27 -9.80 12.25
N ASP A 42 -21.37 -11.13 12.30
CA ASP A 42 -21.39 -11.91 13.55
C ASP A 42 -19.98 -12.25 14.07
N GLN A 43 -18.96 -12.19 13.20
CA GLN A 43 -17.58 -12.55 13.49
C GLN A 43 -16.62 -11.51 12.89
N PRO A 44 -16.34 -10.41 13.62
CA PRO A 44 -15.39 -9.41 13.16
C PRO A 44 -14.01 -10.05 13.03
N ALA A 45 -13.37 -9.82 11.90
CA ALA A 45 -12.03 -10.32 11.69
C ALA A 45 -11.02 -9.44 12.44
N LYS A 46 -9.92 -10.07 12.88
CA LYS A 46 -8.87 -9.37 13.61
C LYS A 46 -7.84 -8.82 12.63
N CYS A 47 -7.44 -7.58 12.85
CA CYS A 47 -6.29 -7.01 12.19
C CYS A 47 -5.04 -7.83 12.55
N VAL A 48 -4.31 -8.34 11.54
CA VAL A 48 -3.13 -9.18 11.79
C VAL A 48 -2.00 -8.45 12.53
N TRP A 49 -2.00 -7.11 12.53
CA TRP A 49 -0.89 -6.31 13.04
C TRP A 49 -1.08 -5.84 14.49
N CYS A 50 -2.32 -5.57 14.89
CA CYS A 50 -2.62 -5.04 16.22
C CYS A 50 -3.69 -5.84 16.96
N ASP A 51 -4.14 -6.97 16.40
CA ASP A 51 -5.16 -7.87 16.95
C ASP A 51 -6.51 -7.23 17.29
N ARG A 52 -6.71 -5.95 16.92
CA ARG A 52 -8.00 -5.27 17.05
C ARG A 52 -9.01 -5.92 16.12
N ALA A 53 -10.13 -6.33 16.69
CA ALA A 53 -11.29 -6.76 15.92
C ALA A 53 -11.88 -5.55 15.21
N ASP A 54 -12.06 -5.66 13.90
CA ASP A 54 -12.65 -4.62 13.07
C ASP A 54 -13.68 -5.27 12.14
N THR A 55 -14.78 -4.56 11.89
CA THR A 55 -15.78 -4.99 10.91
C THR A 55 -15.35 -4.67 9.49
N VAL A 56 -14.41 -3.74 9.33
CA VAL A 56 -13.88 -3.34 8.02
C VAL A 56 -12.38 -3.64 8.00
N LEU A 57 -11.98 -4.52 7.10
CA LEU A 57 -10.57 -4.80 6.84
C LEU A 57 -10.16 -4.31 5.46
N TYR A 58 -8.88 -4.02 5.32
CA TYR A 58 -8.24 -3.55 4.11
C TYR A 58 -7.08 -4.48 3.76
N ARG A 59 -6.84 -4.69 2.47
CA ARG A 59 -5.69 -5.45 1.98
C ARG A 59 -5.10 -4.81 0.74
N CYS A 60 -3.84 -5.13 0.48
CA CYS A 60 -3.17 -4.80 -0.77
C CYS A 60 -3.30 -5.95 -1.76
N ARG A 61 -3.53 -5.64 -3.04
CA ARG A 61 -3.59 -6.65 -4.10
C ARG A 61 -2.20 -7.02 -4.65
N GLU A 62 -1.25 -6.10 -4.55
CA GLU A 62 0.10 -6.29 -5.10
C GLU A 62 0.84 -7.46 -4.43
N GLU A 63 1.56 -8.25 -5.22
CA GLU A 63 2.26 -9.46 -4.75
C GLU A 63 3.46 -9.14 -3.86
N ASP A 64 4.16 -8.05 -4.18
CA ASP A 64 5.32 -7.54 -3.45
C ASP A 64 4.93 -6.85 -2.13
N CYS A 65 3.62 -6.70 -1.87
CA CYS A 65 3.11 -6.00 -0.70
C CYS A 65 2.58 -6.98 0.35
N PRO A 66 3.28 -7.22 1.47
CA PRO A 66 2.96 -8.31 2.40
C PRO A 66 1.69 -8.12 3.25
N LEU A 67 0.77 -7.24 2.86
CA LEU A 67 -0.35 -6.85 3.69
C LEU A 67 -1.52 -7.82 3.58
N LEU A 68 -1.49 -8.81 4.48
CA LEU A 68 -2.68 -9.51 4.97
C LEU A 68 -3.75 -8.50 5.43
N PRO A 69 -5.02 -8.91 5.47
CA PRO A 69 -6.11 -8.04 5.92
C PRO A 69 -5.82 -7.36 7.27
N ALA A 70 -5.94 -6.04 7.27
CA ALA A 70 -5.57 -5.17 8.37
C ALA A 70 -6.62 -4.08 8.59
N CYS A 71 -6.70 -3.57 9.82
CA CYS A 71 -7.50 -2.38 10.11
C CYS A 71 -6.93 -1.16 9.37
N LYS A 72 -7.78 -0.14 9.20
CA LYS A 72 -7.46 1.10 8.49
C LYS A 72 -6.12 1.73 8.89
N GLU A 73 -5.84 1.88 10.18
CA GLU A 73 -4.63 2.57 10.63
C GLU A 73 -3.35 1.79 10.32
N CYS A 74 -3.39 0.46 10.45
CA CYS A 74 -2.25 -0.39 10.12
C CYS A 74 -1.98 -0.38 8.61
N THR A 75 -3.03 -0.40 7.79
CA THR A 75 -2.92 -0.28 6.33
C THR A 75 -2.31 1.06 5.92
N LEU A 76 -2.79 2.17 6.49
CA LEU A 76 -2.25 3.50 6.22
C LEU A 76 -0.78 3.64 6.64
N CYS A 77 -0.40 3.09 7.79
CA CYS A 77 0.99 3.10 8.26
C CYS A 77 1.91 2.29 7.34
N ALA A 78 1.48 1.09 6.94
CA ALA A 78 2.30 0.19 6.14
C ALA A 78 2.48 0.63 4.67
N HIS A 79 1.50 1.38 4.13
CA HIS A 79 1.50 1.89 2.76
C HIS A 79 1.86 3.37 2.62
N GLY A 80 2.07 4.11 3.72
CA GLY A 80 2.53 5.49 3.66
C GLY A 80 3.65 5.76 2.64
N PRO A 81 4.73 4.94 2.59
CA PRO A 81 5.82 5.15 1.64
C PRO A 81 5.55 4.62 0.21
N ILE A 82 4.46 3.88 -0.01
CA ILE A 82 4.10 3.27 -1.31
C ILE A 82 2.61 3.45 -1.62
N PRO A 83 2.16 4.71 -1.80
CA PRO A 83 0.74 5.02 -1.72
C PRO A 83 -0.09 4.62 -2.95
N PHE A 84 0.57 4.13 -3.99
CA PHE A 84 -0.02 3.81 -5.31
C PHE A 84 -0.33 2.32 -5.49
N HIS A 85 -0.14 1.51 -4.45
CA HIS A 85 -0.52 0.10 -4.51
C HIS A 85 -2.05 -0.05 -4.55
N ASP A 86 -2.55 -0.96 -5.38
CA ASP A 86 -3.98 -1.25 -5.49
C ASP A 86 -4.54 -1.79 -4.15
N GLN A 87 -5.39 -0.99 -3.51
CA GLN A 87 -6.02 -1.34 -2.23
C GLN A 87 -7.42 -1.94 -2.43
N GLN A 88 -7.80 -2.83 -1.52
CA GLN A 88 -9.15 -3.36 -1.43
C GLN A 88 -9.70 -3.24 -0.01
N VAL A 89 -11.00 -3.00 0.10
CA VAL A 89 -11.74 -2.98 1.36
C VAL A 89 -12.76 -4.12 1.38
N TRP A 90 -12.88 -4.79 2.52
CA TRP A 90 -13.91 -5.78 2.75
C TRP A 90 -15.23 -5.09 3.07
N SER A 91 -16.27 -5.39 2.28
CA SER A 91 -17.60 -4.79 2.43
C SER A 91 -18.63 -5.68 3.14
N GLY A 92 -18.19 -6.82 3.69
CA GLY A 92 -19.04 -7.82 4.34
C GLY A 92 -19.33 -9.02 3.43
N ASP A 93 -19.38 -8.80 2.11
CA ASP A 93 -19.68 -9.82 1.10
C ASP A 93 -18.57 -10.01 0.07
N ALA A 94 -17.82 -8.95 -0.23
CA ALA A 94 -16.74 -8.99 -1.21
C ALA A 94 -15.66 -7.94 -0.93
N TRP A 95 -14.49 -8.19 -1.51
CA TRP A 95 -13.41 -7.21 -1.63
C TRP A 95 -13.72 -6.22 -2.76
N ARG A 96 -13.76 -4.93 -2.43
CA ARG A 96 -13.98 -3.85 -3.39
C ARG A 96 -12.75 -2.99 -3.52
N LYS A 97 -12.48 -2.48 -4.74
CA LYS A 97 -11.38 -1.54 -4.96
C LYS A 97 -11.59 -0.31 -4.09
N THR A 98 -10.52 0.14 -3.45
CA THR A 98 -10.45 1.42 -2.74
C THR A 98 -9.08 2.05 -2.98
N SER A 99 -8.85 3.25 -2.45
CA SER A 99 -7.54 3.90 -2.48
C SER A 99 -7.14 4.37 -1.09
N LEU A 100 -5.85 4.59 -0.87
CA LEU A 100 -5.39 5.24 0.38
C LEU A 100 -5.99 6.64 0.53
N PHE A 101 -6.26 7.34 -0.57
CA PHE A 101 -6.98 8.61 -0.54
C PHE A 101 -8.39 8.48 0.01
N GLU A 102 -9.17 7.48 -0.41
CA GLU A 102 -10.50 7.20 0.17
C GLU A 102 -10.40 6.83 1.65
N MET A 103 -9.33 6.16 2.05
CA MET A 103 -9.02 5.91 3.46
C MET A 103 -8.59 7.17 4.23
N GLY A 104 -8.38 8.32 3.58
CA GLY A 104 -7.96 9.54 4.27
C GLY A 104 -6.44 9.67 4.44
N HIS A 105 -5.65 8.93 3.66
CA HIS A 105 -4.20 9.13 3.62
C HIS A 105 -3.85 10.55 3.19
N VAL A 106 -2.81 11.08 3.82
CA VAL A 106 -2.23 12.39 3.56
C VAL A 106 -0.71 12.18 3.46
N MET A 107 -0.18 12.46 2.28
CA MET A 107 1.26 12.44 2.03
C MET A 107 1.87 13.73 2.56
N MET A 108 2.86 13.61 3.43
CA MET A 108 3.62 14.76 3.93
C MET A 108 4.64 15.16 2.87
N ALA A 109 4.50 16.33 2.27
CA ALA A 109 5.54 16.84 1.41
C ALA A 109 6.73 17.29 2.26
N ARG A 110 7.95 17.02 1.77
CA ARG A 110 9.23 17.66 2.16
C ARG A 110 10.01 17.07 3.35
N HIS A 111 9.44 16.17 4.14
CA HIS A 111 10.19 15.49 5.20
C HIS A 111 10.67 14.12 4.71
N ALA A 112 11.98 13.93 4.58
CA ALA A 112 12.56 12.69 4.07
C ALA A 112 12.29 11.45 4.95
N ASP A 113 11.96 11.65 6.23
CA ASP A 113 11.73 10.60 7.22
C ASP A 113 10.25 10.26 7.44
N ASP A 114 9.34 10.93 6.71
CA ASP A 114 7.89 10.91 6.93
C ASP A 114 7.47 11.29 8.37
N SER A 115 8.33 12.00 9.12
CA SER A 115 7.99 12.43 10.47
C SER A 115 6.84 13.45 10.46
N PRO A 116 5.96 13.45 11.47
CA PRO A 116 4.94 14.49 11.59
C PRO A 116 5.59 15.88 11.78
N CYS A 117 5.54 16.78 10.77
CA CYS A 117 5.99 18.18 10.97
C CYS A 117 4.98 18.90 11.89
N PRO A 118 5.44 19.56 12.96
CA PRO A 118 4.56 20.38 13.81
C PRO A 118 4.07 21.65 13.10
N ASN A 119 4.77 22.09 12.04
CA ASN A 119 4.43 23.26 11.23
C ASN A 119 3.67 22.84 9.97
N LEU A 120 2.45 22.38 10.14
CA LEU A 120 1.57 21.98 9.04
C LEU A 120 1.14 23.20 8.23
N GLY A 121 1.27 23.12 6.91
CA GLY A 121 0.81 24.12 5.95
C GLY A 121 -0.61 23.84 5.43
N GLU A 122 -0.85 24.17 4.17
CA GLU A 122 -2.11 23.85 3.49
C GLU A 122 -2.12 22.39 3.01
N THR A 123 -3.26 21.72 3.16
CA THR A 123 -3.51 20.44 2.47
C THR A 123 -4.08 20.74 1.09
N ARG A 124 -3.44 20.22 0.04
CA ARG A 124 -3.96 20.29 -1.33
C ARG A 124 -4.23 18.91 -1.88
N ILE A 125 -5.17 18.82 -2.82
CA ILE A 125 -5.42 17.60 -3.58
C ILE A 125 -4.63 17.69 -4.88
N VAL A 126 -3.74 16.72 -5.10
CA VAL A 126 -2.98 16.60 -6.35
C VAL A 126 -3.56 15.43 -7.11
N ARG A 127 -3.86 15.64 -8.40
CA ARG A 127 -4.26 14.58 -9.31
C ARG A 127 -3.03 14.13 -10.10
N LEU A 128 -2.70 12.86 -10.02
CA LEU A 128 -1.62 12.28 -10.79
C LEU A 128 -2.09 11.99 -12.22
N LEU A 129 -1.29 12.43 -13.20
CA LEU A 129 -1.57 12.23 -14.61
C LEU A 129 -0.61 11.16 -15.14
N GLY A 130 -1.05 9.90 -15.15
CA GLY A 130 -0.30 8.74 -15.65
C GLY A 130 -0.75 7.45 -14.96
N GLY A 131 -0.74 6.31 -15.68
CA GLY A 131 -1.08 4.99 -15.08
C GLY A 131 -2.53 4.50 -15.25
N GLY A 132 -3.33 5.11 -16.12
CA GLY A 132 -4.64 4.56 -16.52
C GLY A 132 -5.81 4.80 -15.54
N MET A 133 -5.56 5.30 -14.33
CA MET A 133 -6.60 5.74 -13.39
C MET A 133 -6.21 7.11 -12.80
N PRO A 134 -7.13 8.08 -12.74
CA PRO A 134 -6.87 9.33 -12.03
C PRO A 134 -6.82 9.04 -10.54
N GLU A 135 -5.61 8.95 -10.00
CA GLU A 135 -5.42 8.90 -8.55
C GLU A 135 -5.29 10.32 -8.02
N GLU A 136 -6.17 10.65 -7.08
CA GLU A 136 -6.10 11.86 -6.28
C GLU A 136 -5.35 11.51 -5.00
N ILE A 137 -4.38 12.35 -4.63
CA ILE A 137 -3.66 12.25 -3.36
C ILE A 137 -3.83 13.54 -2.57
N ARG A 138 -3.96 13.43 -1.24
CA ARG A 138 -3.86 14.61 -0.36
C ARG A 138 -2.40 14.81 -0.04
N VAL A 139 -1.88 15.98 -0.37
CA VAL A 139 -0.53 16.38 -0.04
C VAL A 139 -0.63 17.49 0.99
N GLN A 140 0.00 17.28 2.13
CA GLN A 140 0.12 18.26 3.19
C GLN A 140 1.51 18.88 3.10
N ASP A 141 1.56 20.14 2.69
CA ASP A 141 2.83 20.88 2.68
C ASP A 141 3.24 21.20 4.12
N CYS A 142 4.54 21.26 4.36
CA CYS A 142 5.11 21.72 5.62
C CYS A 142 5.67 23.15 5.48
N LEU A 143 5.46 23.97 6.51
CA LEU A 143 6.03 25.32 6.65
C LEU A 143 7.36 25.31 7.42
N CYS A 144 7.87 24.11 7.71
CA CYS A 144 9.21 23.93 8.22
C CYS A 144 10.16 24.67 7.21
N PRO A 145 10.97 25.66 7.66
CA PRO A 145 11.81 26.45 6.76
C PRO A 145 12.65 25.45 5.99
N ASP A 146 12.62 25.56 4.67
CA ASP A 146 13.25 24.59 3.81
C ASP A 146 14.65 24.35 4.37
N GLN A 147 14.93 23.11 4.79
CA GLN A 147 16.29 22.62 4.70
C GLN A 147 16.58 22.43 3.20
N GLN A 148 16.30 23.46 2.39
CA GLN A 148 17.03 23.72 1.16
C GLN A 148 18.46 23.57 1.64
N ASN A 149 19.06 22.45 1.21
CA ASN A 149 20.49 22.33 1.18
C ASN A 149 21.00 23.73 0.87
N GLU A 150 21.79 24.30 1.77
CA GLU A 150 22.76 25.31 1.41
C GLU A 150 23.80 24.62 0.50
N GLU A 151 23.34 23.97 -0.58
CA GLU A 151 24.11 23.57 -1.73
C GLU A 151 24.41 24.89 -2.42
N SER A 152 25.50 25.48 -1.96
CA SER A 152 26.42 26.33 -2.70
C SER A 152 25.98 26.55 -4.14
N ASP A 153 25.53 27.78 -4.41
CA ASP A 153 25.38 28.36 -5.72
C ASP A 153 26.54 27.94 -6.64
N GLU A 154 26.31 26.98 -7.56
CA GLU A 154 27.09 26.76 -8.78
C GLU A 154 26.52 25.56 -9.58
N GLU A 155 25.25 25.58 -9.99
CA GLU A 155 24.82 25.16 -11.35
C GLU A 155 23.28 25.28 -11.48
N GLU A 156 22.84 25.92 -12.56
CA GLU A 156 21.42 26.04 -12.93
C GLU A 156 20.85 24.67 -13.37
N GLY A 157 20.49 23.84 -12.40
CA GLY A 157 19.80 22.57 -12.61
C GLY A 157 18.34 22.68 -12.19
N ALA A 158 17.41 22.46 -13.12
CA ALA A 158 15.98 22.39 -12.86
C ALA A 158 15.67 21.48 -11.66
N PHE A 159 14.89 21.98 -10.70
CA PHE A 159 14.46 21.24 -9.52
C PHE A 159 13.50 20.12 -9.94
N SER A 160 14.08 18.97 -10.25
CA SER A 160 13.42 17.71 -10.52
C SER A 160 13.02 17.10 -9.18
N PHE A 161 11.75 16.75 -9.00
CA PHE A 161 11.39 15.77 -7.98
C PHE A 161 11.92 14.44 -8.52
N ASP A 162 13.17 14.11 -8.22
CA ASP A 162 13.79 12.86 -8.64
C ASP A 162 13.14 11.70 -7.87
N VAL A 163 11.91 11.36 -8.28
CA VAL A 163 11.48 9.96 -8.26
C VAL A 163 12.54 9.26 -9.08
N THR A 164 13.40 8.48 -8.42
CA THR A 164 14.52 7.85 -9.11
C THR A 164 13.97 7.02 -10.27
N PRO A 165 14.70 6.87 -11.39
CA PRO A 165 14.30 5.99 -12.48
C PRO A 165 13.94 4.57 -12.01
N GLU A 166 14.51 4.11 -10.89
CA GLU A 166 14.14 2.85 -10.23
C GLU A 166 12.77 2.88 -9.55
N MET A 167 12.38 4.00 -8.92
CA MET A 167 11.02 4.18 -8.39
C MET A 167 9.98 4.27 -9.51
N TRP A 168 10.30 4.90 -10.64
CA TRP A 168 9.43 4.91 -11.82
C TRP A 168 9.36 3.54 -12.51
N ALA A 169 10.48 2.82 -12.64
CA ALA A 169 10.50 1.48 -13.22
C ALA A 169 9.62 0.51 -12.44
N ARG A 170 9.66 0.56 -11.10
CA ARG A 170 8.76 -0.22 -10.23
C ARG A 170 7.27 0.14 -10.39
N LEU A 171 6.96 1.41 -10.65
CA LEU A 171 5.59 1.86 -10.88
C LEU A 171 5.06 1.53 -12.28
N LEU A 172 5.94 1.34 -13.28
CA LEU A 172 5.57 1.08 -14.66
C LEU A 172 5.65 -0.40 -15.06
N ASP A 173 6.50 -1.22 -14.43
CA ASP A 173 6.57 -2.67 -14.69
C ASP A 173 5.34 -3.43 -14.14
N ASN A 174 4.58 -2.85 -13.21
CA ASN A 174 3.37 -3.47 -12.66
C ASN A 174 2.11 -3.29 -13.54
N THR A 175 2.19 -2.60 -14.68
CA THR A 175 1.07 -2.52 -15.62
C THR A 175 1.11 -3.64 -16.64
N ASN A 176 0.44 -4.76 -16.33
CA ASN A 176 -0.06 -5.79 -17.25
C ASN A 176 0.91 -6.22 -18.37
N GLU A 177 1.64 -7.31 -18.16
CA GLU A 177 1.91 -8.21 -19.28
C GLU A 177 0.56 -8.82 -19.72
N PRO A 178 0.18 -8.72 -21.01
CA PRO A 178 -1.02 -9.38 -21.51
C PRO A 178 -0.83 -10.90 -21.36
N GLU A 179 -1.77 -11.55 -20.67
CA GLU A 179 -1.83 -13.00 -20.59
C GLU A 179 -1.94 -13.56 -22.02
N ASP A 180 -0.86 -14.17 -22.53
CA ASP A 180 -0.89 -14.91 -23.78
C ASP A 180 -1.92 -16.05 -23.65
N ASP A 181 -3.01 -15.92 -24.42
CA ASP A 181 -4.05 -16.92 -24.60
C ASP A 181 -3.43 -18.29 -24.95
N VAL A 182 -3.30 -19.15 -23.94
CA VAL A 182 -2.96 -20.56 -24.13
C VAL A 182 -4.15 -21.26 -24.81
N SER A 183 -4.06 -21.34 -26.13
CA SER A 183 -4.98 -22.13 -26.95
C SER A 183 -4.90 -23.61 -26.54
N THR A 184 -5.96 -24.08 -25.86
CA THR A 184 -6.14 -25.49 -25.55
C THR A 184 -6.68 -26.22 -26.77
N ASP A 185 -5.78 -26.87 -27.53
CA ASP A 185 -6.18 -27.78 -28.60
C ASP A 185 -6.78 -29.06 -27.99
N SER A 186 -8.10 -29.17 -28.09
CA SER A 186 -8.86 -30.37 -27.74
C SER A 186 -9.01 -31.26 -28.97
N SER A 187 -8.03 -32.12 -29.24
CA SER A 187 -8.17 -33.18 -30.24
C SER A 187 -8.40 -34.53 -29.57
N SER A 188 -9.69 -34.87 -29.44
CA SER A 188 -10.17 -36.20 -29.06
C SER A 188 -10.07 -37.15 -30.26
N GLY A 189 -9.38 -38.27 -30.09
CA GLY A 189 -9.30 -39.33 -31.10
C GLY A 189 -9.31 -40.72 -30.47
N ASN A 190 -10.50 -41.19 -30.06
CA ASN A 190 -10.73 -42.61 -29.77
C ASN A 190 -11.27 -43.28 -31.03
N SER A 191 -10.45 -44.13 -31.65
CA SER A 191 -10.91 -45.09 -32.64
C SER A 191 -10.78 -46.49 -32.03
N SER A 192 -11.93 -47.13 -31.81
CA SER A 192 -12.02 -48.56 -31.51
C SER A 192 -12.35 -49.29 -32.81
N ASP A 193 -11.48 -50.24 -33.19
CA ASP A 193 -11.82 -51.48 -33.90
C ASP A 193 -10.69 -52.49 -33.67
#